data_AF-A0A672K994-F1
#
_entry.id   AF-A0A672K994-F1
#
_cell.length_a   1.000
_cell.length_b   1.000
_cell.length_c   1.000
_cell.angle_alpha   90.00
_cell.angle_beta   90.00
_cell.angle_gamma   90.00
#
_symmetry.space_group_name_H-M   'P 1'
#
loop_
_entity.id
_entity.type
_entity.pdbx_description
1 polymer ?
#
loop_
_entity_poly.entity_id
_entity_poly.type
_entity_poly.pdbx_seq_one_letter_code
_entity_poly.pdbx_strand_id
1 'polypeptide(L)'
;MARIRTLNELSHLRETRFGQPYPRHGLSLLCWFAHKCVEIDDDGIMIALCDPEDRDFGFHPFHNSEGILRDTDLQYYEMGNLHHPGAMPPYVTKNYDRDVRESNADRIVVLVDSDENDTWFDRIYVTHHLGQGRFDENSTFRISQGLIDKIQRMEWSDFIGEVKIRQRRNQRARR
;
A
#
# COMPACT_ATOMS: atom_id res chain seq x y z
N MET A 1 16.03 -11.23 11.58
CA MET A 1 15.02 -10.48 10.81
C MET A 1 15.02 -11.00 9.39
N ALA A 2 13.84 -11.36 8.86
CA ALA A 2 13.74 -11.76 7.46
C ALA A 2 14.06 -10.56 6.56
N ARG A 3 14.71 -10.84 5.43
CA ARG A 3 15.00 -9.82 4.43
C ARG A 3 13.70 -9.47 3.70
N ILE A 4 13.15 -8.29 3.96
CA ILE A 4 11.97 -7.80 3.24
C ILE A 4 12.30 -7.69 1.75
N ARG A 5 11.49 -8.32 0.91
CA ARG A 5 11.63 -8.24 -0.56
C ARG A 5 11.17 -6.87 -1.03
N THR A 6 11.99 -6.22 -1.86
CA THR A 6 11.62 -5.00 -2.57
C THR A 6 10.96 -5.35 -3.91
N LEU A 7 9.82 -4.72 -4.19
CA LEU A 7 9.09 -4.82 -5.45
C LEU A 7 9.51 -3.66 -6.35
N ASN A 8 10.19 -3.98 -7.45
CA ASN A 8 10.66 -3.00 -8.44
C ASN A 8 9.77 -2.88 -9.70
N GLU A 9 8.86 -3.84 -9.89
CA GLU A 9 8.11 -4.03 -11.14
C GLU A 9 6.65 -4.34 -10.83
N LEU A 10 5.74 -3.95 -11.73
CA LEU A 10 4.31 -4.27 -11.63
C LEU A 10 4.05 -5.78 -11.61
N SER A 11 4.88 -6.56 -12.31
CA SER A 11 4.82 -8.03 -12.27
C SER A 11 5.09 -8.57 -10.87
N HIS A 12 6.05 -8.01 -10.13
CA HIS A 12 6.31 -8.40 -8.75
C HIS A 12 5.11 -8.09 -7.85
N LEU A 13 4.50 -6.91 -8.00
CA LEU A 13 3.28 -6.55 -7.26
C LEU A 13 2.11 -7.49 -7.58
N ARG A 14 1.94 -7.88 -8.85
CA ARG A 14 0.93 -8.86 -9.25
C ARG A 14 1.17 -10.23 -8.60
N GLU A 15 2.41 -10.66 -8.51
CA GLU A 15 2.80 -11.95 -7.90
C GLU A 15 2.48 -12.02 -6.41
N THR A 16 2.56 -10.91 -5.67
CA THR A 16 2.23 -10.88 -4.23
C THR A 16 0.75 -11.02 -3.95
N ARG A 17 -0.11 -10.79 -4.95
CA ARG A 17 -1.57 -10.72 -4.81
C ARG A 17 -2.06 -9.65 -3.83
N PHE A 18 -1.23 -8.64 -3.56
CA PHE A 18 -1.64 -7.49 -2.75
C PHE A 18 -2.93 -6.84 -3.33
N GLY A 19 -3.86 -6.47 -2.46
CA GLY A 19 -5.16 -5.93 -2.88
C GLY A 19 -6.05 -6.89 -3.67
N GLN A 20 -5.76 -8.20 -3.65
CA GLN A 20 -6.49 -9.22 -4.42
C GLN A 20 -6.71 -10.51 -3.61
N PRO A 21 -7.81 -11.25 -3.84
CA PRO A 21 -8.91 -10.98 -4.77
C PRO A 21 -9.90 -9.89 -4.26
N TYR A 22 -10.89 -9.52 -5.08
CA TYR A 22 -12.07 -8.77 -4.61
C TYR A 22 -12.64 -9.40 -3.32
N PRO A 23 -13.10 -8.63 -2.33
CA PRO A 23 -13.36 -7.18 -2.31
C PRO A 23 -12.18 -6.30 -1.83
N ARG A 24 -10.96 -6.82 -1.82
CA ARG A 24 -9.77 -6.11 -1.34
C ARG A 24 -9.51 -4.82 -2.12
N HIS A 25 -9.00 -3.81 -1.41
CA HIS A 25 -8.89 -2.44 -1.89
C HIS A 25 -7.43 -2.00 -2.12
N GLY A 26 -6.46 -2.81 -1.70
CA GLY A 26 -5.04 -2.44 -1.66
C GLY A 26 -4.46 -1.90 -2.96
N LEU A 27 -4.87 -2.43 -4.11
CA LEU A 27 -4.41 -1.89 -5.40
C LEU A 27 -4.91 -0.47 -5.65
N SER A 28 -6.18 -0.20 -5.36
CA SER A 28 -6.73 1.15 -5.50
C SER A 28 -6.11 2.10 -4.48
N LEU A 29 -5.85 1.62 -3.26
CA LEU A 29 -5.14 2.36 -2.23
C LEU A 29 -3.73 2.75 -2.68
N LEU A 30 -2.93 1.80 -3.19
CA LEU A 30 -1.56 2.05 -3.64
C LEU A 30 -1.49 3.02 -4.82
N CYS A 31 -2.39 2.87 -5.80
CA CYS A 31 -2.48 3.81 -6.93
C CYS A 31 -2.80 5.22 -6.45
N TRP A 32 -3.83 5.37 -5.60
CA TRP A 32 -4.21 6.66 -5.04
C TRP A 32 -3.08 7.28 -4.20
N PHE A 33 -2.46 6.50 -3.31
CA PHE A 33 -1.36 6.94 -2.46
C PHE A 33 -0.18 7.44 -3.29
N ALA A 34 0.24 6.67 -4.30
CA ALA A 34 1.33 7.07 -5.20
C ALA A 34 1.01 8.38 -5.93
N HIS A 35 -0.23 8.59 -6.37
CA HIS A 35 -0.63 9.83 -7.08
C HIS A 35 -0.87 11.03 -6.18
N LYS A 36 -1.28 10.83 -4.93
CA LYS A 36 -1.76 11.92 -4.06
C LYS A 36 -0.86 12.25 -2.89
N CYS A 37 -0.10 11.28 -2.39
CA CYS A 37 0.71 11.47 -1.20
C CYS A 37 2.22 11.50 -1.49
N VAL A 38 2.65 11.13 -2.70
CA VAL A 38 4.08 11.07 -3.02
C VAL A 38 4.39 12.02 -4.17
N GLU A 39 5.37 12.88 -3.95
CA GLU A 39 6.11 13.58 -5.01
C GLU A 39 7.51 12.98 -5.09
N ILE A 40 8.04 12.81 -6.30
CA ILE A 40 9.41 12.34 -6.50
C ILE A 40 10.17 13.51 -7.11
N ASP A 41 11.15 14.01 -6.38
CA ASP A 41 11.99 15.12 -6.87
C ASP A 41 13.08 14.65 -7.85
N ASP A 42 13.86 15.60 -8.35
CA ASP A 42 14.93 15.34 -9.32
C ASP A 42 16.07 14.48 -8.74
N ASP A 43 16.23 14.44 -7.42
CA ASP A 43 17.21 13.60 -6.71
C ASP A 43 16.65 12.20 -6.37
N GLY A 44 15.36 11.95 -6.68
CA GLY A 44 14.68 10.69 -6.43
C GLY A 44 14.20 10.52 -4.99
N ILE A 45 14.12 11.60 -4.21
CA ILE A 45 13.55 11.63 -2.87
C ILE A 45 12.03 11.59 -2.99
N MET A 46 11.38 10.77 -2.15
CA MET A 46 9.92 10.61 -2.12
C MET A 46 9.32 11.57 -1.09
N ILE A 47 9.09 12.82 -1.48
CA ILE A 47 8.49 13.87 -0.64
C ILE A 47 7.05 13.49 -0.29
N ALA A 48 6.67 13.67 0.98
CA ALA A 48 5.35 13.40 1.50
C ALA A 48 4.42 14.61 1.28
N LEU A 49 3.38 14.43 0.48
CA LEU A 49 2.32 15.43 0.25
C LEU A 49 1.10 15.25 1.18
N CYS A 50 1.05 14.13 1.89
CA CYS A 50 0.06 13.85 2.93
C CYS A 50 0.81 13.79 4.26
N ASP A 51 0.26 14.39 5.30
CA ASP A 51 0.90 14.43 6.62
C ASP A 51 0.45 13.25 7.50
N PRO A 52 1.33 12.28 7.80
CA PRO A 52 0.97 11.15 8.65
C PRO A 52 0.80 11.52 10.13
N GLU A 53 1.45 12.60 10.61
CA GLU A 53 1.38 13.08 11.98
C GLU A 53 0.01 13.72 12.26
N ASP A 54 -0.46 14.53 11.30
CA ASP A 54 -1.80 15.14 11.29
C ASP A 54 -2.93 14.14 10.94
N ARG A 55 -2.57 12.87 10.70
CA ARG A 55 -3.49 11.76 10.43
C ARG A 55 -4.27 11.93 9.13
N ASP A 56 -3.67 12.60 8.15
CA ASP A 56 -4.28 12.80 6.84
C ASP A 56 -4.76 11.47 6.26
N PHE A 57 -5.95 11.48 5.66
CA PHE A 57 -6.51 10.30 4.98
C PHE A 57 -6.52 8.99 5.80
N GLY A 58 -6.55 9.09 7.13
CA GLY A 58 -6.59 7.95 8.04
C GLY A 58 -5.22 7.37 8.41
N PHE A 59 -4.13 8.14 8.22
CA PHE A 59 -2.83 7.80 8.79
C PHE A 59 -2.91 7.67 10.32
N HIS A 60 -2.15 6.72 10.86
CA HIS A 60 -1.91 6.59 12.29
C HIS A 60 -0.60 5.86 12.57
N PRO A 61 -0.03 6.00 13.78
CA PRO A 61 1.23 5.35 14.12
C PRO A 61 1.19 3.83 13.93
N PHE A 62 2.21 3.29 13.29
CA PHE A 62 2.44 1.86 13.15
C PHE A 62 3.54 1.45 14.14
N HIS A 63 3.16 0.68 15.17
CA HIS A 63 4.07 0.37 16.27
C HIS A 63 5.08 -0.74 15.99
N ASN A 64 4.94 -1.47 14.87
CA ASN A 64 5.80 -2.61 14.52
C ASN A 64 5.96 -3.64 15.68
N SER A 65 4.90 -3.87 16.46
CA SER A 65 4.95 -4.70 17.68
C SER A 65 5.40 -6.14 17.43
N GLU A 66 5.15 -6.66 16.24
CA GLU A 66 5.58 -7.99 15.79
C GLU A 66 7.03 -8.03 15.26
N GLY A 67 7.70 -6.88 15.11
CA GLY A 67 9.05 -6.79 14.57
C GLY A 67 9.16 -7.21 13.09
N ILE A 68 8.09 -7.00 12.29
CA ILE A 68 8.07 -7.36 10.86
C ILE A 68 8.87 -6.39 9.99
N LEU A 69 9.07 -5.16 10.46
CA LEU A 69 9.95 -4.15 9.88
C LEU A 69 11.23 -4.01 10.73
N ARG A 70 12.26 -3.40 10.15
CA ARG A 70 13.53 -3.16 10.84
C ARG A 70 13.35 -2.09 11.91
N ASP A 71 13.94 -2.31 13.08
CA ASP A 71 14.02 -1.29 14.14
C ASP A 71 14.86 -0.07 13.68
N THR A 72 14.37 1.11 13.99
CA THR A 72 14.92 2.41 13.58
C THR A 72 14.45 3.50 14.54
N ASP A 73 15.18 4.61 14.61
CA ASP A 73 14.83 5.76 15.45
C ASP A 73 13.77 6.69 14.81
N LEU A 74 13.37 6.36 13.57
CA LEU A 74 12.34 7.04 12.79
C LEU A 74 10.95 6.44 13.07
N GLN A 75 9.90 7.20 12.79
CA GLN A 75 8.53 6.79 13.08
C GLN A 75 7.87 6.12 11.87
N TYR A 76 7.25 4.96 12.11
CA TYR A 76 6.38 4.32 11.14
C TYR A 76 4.93 4.80 11.30
N TYR A 77 4.24 4.97 10.17
CA TYR A 77 2.80 5.25 10.10
C TYR A 77 2.14 4.27 9.12
N GLU A 78 0.88 3.95 9.35
CA GLU A 78 0.08 3.15 8.43
C GLU A 78 -1.21 3.84 7.99
N MET A 79 -1.71 3.44 6.83
CA MET A 79 -3.02 3.83 6.31
C MET A 79 -3.71 2.69 5.56
N GLY A 80 -4.99 2.89 5.22
CA GLY A 80 -5.81 1.89 4.53
C GLY A 80 -6.81 1.16 5.42
N ASN A 81 -6.98 1.58 6.68
CA ASN A 81 -8.03 1.05 7.54
C ASN A 81 -9.41 1.62 7.15
N LEU A 82 -10.20 0.83 6.44
CA LEU A 82 -11.55 1.20 5.98
C LEU A 82 -12.61 1.27 7.09
N HIS A 83 -12.30 0.85 8.34
CA HIS A 83 -13.15 1.22 9.48
C HIS A 83 -13.04 2.72 9.81
N HIS A 84 -11.89 3.32 9.53
CA HIS A 84 -11.60 4.73 9.78
C HIS A 84 -10.89 5.33 8.56
N PRO A 85 -11.59 5.42 7.41
CA PRO A 85 -10.95 5.70 6.12
C PRO A 85 -10.49 7.17 5.95
N GLY A 86 -10.73 8.04 6.93
CA GLY A 86 -10.49 9.47 6.79
C GLY A 86 -11.19 10.05 5.55
N ALA A 87 -10.49 10.94 4.84
CA ALA A 87 -10.95 11.55 3.60
C ALA A 87 -10.59 10.76 2.33
N MET A 88 -10.31 9.44 2.43
CA MET A 88 -9.97 8.63 1.25
C MET A 88 -11.11 8.63 0.20
N PRO A 89 -10.77 8.66 -1.11
CA PRO A 89 -11.78 8.82 -2.14
C PRO A 89 -12.66 7.57 -2.32
N PRO A 90 -13.91 7.73 -2.80
CA PRO A 90 -14.85 6.63 -2.94
C PRO A 90 -14.35 5.45 -3.76
N TYR A 91 -13.52 5.66 -4.78
CA TYR A 91 -13.05 4.53 -5.61
C TYR A 91 -12.08 3.60 -4.86
N VAL A 92 -11.45 4.07 -3.78
CA VAL A 92 -10.64 3.27 -2.86
C VAL A 92 -11.54 2.52 -1.87
N THR A 93 -12.58 3.18 -1.36
CA THR A 93 -13.40 2.67 -0.23
C THR A 93 -14.67 1.92 -0.65
N LYS A 94 -15.14 2.05 -1.90
CA LYS A 94 -16.46 1.58 -2.37
C LYS A 94 -16.74 0.09 -2.21
N ASN A 95 -15.71 -0.75 -2.16
CA ASN A 95 -15.86 -2.21 -2.04
C ASN A 95 -15.76 -2.69 -0.60
N TYR A 96 -15.64 -1.77 0.36
CA TYR A 96 -15.60 -2.11 1.77
C TYR A 96 -16.86 -2.88 2.18
N ASP A 97 -16.65 -4.03 2.82
CA ASP A 97 -17.72 -4.83 3.39
C ASP A 97 -17.34 -5.19 4.83
N ARG A 98 -18.11 -4.64 5.78
CA ARG A 98 -17.91 -4.84 7.22
C ARG A 98 -18.02 -6.30 7.65
N ASP A 99 -18.72 -7.13 6.87
CA ASP A 99 -18.94 -8.55 7.16
C ASP A 99 -17.86 -9.43 6.51
N VAL A 100 -17.02 -8.86 5.62
CA VAL A 100 -15.89 -9.53 4.98
C VAL A 100 -14.59 -8.93 5.49
N ARG A 101 -13.95 -9.63 6.44
CA ARG A 101 -12.68 -9.22 7.07
C ARG A 101 -11.60 -8.85 6.04
N GLU A 102 -11.48 -9.64 4.99
CA GLU A 102 -10.46 -9.47 3.96
C GLU A 102 -10.63 -8.15 3.19
N SER A 103 -11.84 -7.58 3.12
CA SER A 103 -12.09 -6.29 2.44
C SER A 103 -11.27 -5.14 3.04
N ASN A 104 -10.92 -5.25 4.33
CA ASN A 104 -10.17 -4.27 5.10
C ASN A 104 -8.75 -4.74 5.50
N ALA A 105 -8.17 -5.72 4.79
CA ALA A 105 -6.87 -6.27 5.15
C ALA A 105 -5.68 -5.45 4.63
N ASP A 106 -5.82 -4.70 3.54
CA ASP A 106 -4.69 -4.05 2.89
C ASP A 106 -4.23 -2.79 3.63
N ARG A 107 -2.92 -2.63 3.79
CA ARG A 107 -2.31 -1.45 4.41
C ARG A 107 -1.10 -0.97 3.62
N ILE A 108 -0.89 0.33 3.64
CA ILE A 108 0.39 0.96 3.30
C ILE A 108 1.03 1.37 4.61
N VAL A 109 2.31 1.04 4.78
CA VAL A 109 3.13 1.50 5.91
C VAL A 109 4.25 2.35 5.37
N VAL A 110 4.47 3.52 5.93
CA VAL A 110 5.54 4.45 5.56
C VAL A 110 6.49 4.63 6.73
N LEU A 111 7.78 4.67 6.43
CA LEU A 111 8.80 5.19 7.34
C LEU A 111 8.97 6.67 7.03
N VAL A 112 8.68 7.51 7.99
CA VAL A 112 8.72 8.97 7.83
C VAL A 112 10.02 9.48 8.41
N ASP A 113 10.65 10.37 7.67
CA ASP A 113 11.79 11.18 8.10
C ASP A 113 11.49 12.63 7.69
N SER A 114 11.96 13.57 8.50
CA SER A 114 11.62 14.98 8.34
C SER A 114 12.70 15.87 8.90
N ASP A 115 12.78 17.08 8.36
CA ASP A 115 13.56 18.17 8.90
C ASP A 115 12.67 19.40 9.18
N GLU A 116 13.28 20.57 9.39
CA GLU A 116 12.54 21.79 9.72
C GLU A 116 11.62 22.29 8.58
N ASN A 117 11.85 21.85 7.34
CA ASN A 117 11.16 22.37 6.16
C ASN A 117 10.34 21.30 5.43
N ASP A 118 10.82 20.06 5.41
CA ASP A 118 10.28 19.02 4.55
C ASP A 118 10.05 17.69 5.28
N THR A 119 9.13 16.90 4.75
CA THR A 119 8.85 15.54 5.20
C THR A 119 8.91 14.60 4.00
N TRP A 120 9.54 13.44 4.17
CA TRP A 120 9.65 12.44 3.12
C TRP A 120 9.41 11.02 3.64
N PHE A 121 9.05 10.14 2.71
CA PHE A 121 8.95 8.72 2.98
C PHE A 121 10.30 8.04 2.69
N ASP A 122 11.12 7.77 3.71
CA ASP A 122 12.35 6.96 3.55
C ASP A 122 12.01 5.61 2.89
N ARG A 123 10.88 5.02 3.31
CA ARG A 123 10.41 3.73 2.79
C ARG A 123 8.89 3.68 2.74
N ILE A 124 8.41 3.05 1.68
CA ILE A 124 7.01 2.69 1.51
C ILE A 124 6.92 1.17 1.48
N TYR A 125 5.97 0.64 2.24
CA TYR A 125 5.66 -0.78 2.32
C TYR A 125 4.18 -1.01 2.05
N VAL A 126 3.88 -2.20 1.54
CA VAL A 126 2.54 -2.75 1.52
C VAL A 126 2.50 -3.96 2.44
N THR A 127 1.42 -4.13 3.18
CA THR A 127 1.25 -5.25 4.11
C THR A 127 -0.20 -5.69 4.23
N HIS A 128 -0.43 -6.84 4.85
CA HIS A 128 -1.75 -7.37 5.17
C HIS A 128 -1.96 -7.38 6.68
N HIS A 129 -2.99 -6.66 7.13
CA HIS A 129 -3.50 -6.72 8.48
C HIS A 129 -4.31 -8.01 8.68
N LEU A 130 -3.91 -8.82 9.67
CA LEU A 130 -4.52 -10.11 10.02
C LEU A 130 -5.70 -9.96 10.99
N GLY A 131 -5.95 -8.78 11.53
CA GLY A 131 -6.90 -8.56 12.63
C GLY A 131 -6.17 -8.40 13.96
N GLN A 132 -6.85 -7.77 14.92
CA GLN A 132 -6.34 -7.56 16.29
C GLN A 132 -4.99 -6.82 16.34
N GLY A 133 -4.72 -5.92 15.38
CA GLY A 133 -3.48 -5.16 15.32
C GLY A 133 -2.28 -5.94 14.79
N ARG A 134 -2.48 -7.16 14.27
CA ARG A 134 -1.41 -8.03 13.77
C ARG A 134 -1.20 -7.90 12.28
N PHE A 135 0.04 -8.07 11.84
CA PHE A 135 0.46 -7.96 10.43
C PHE A 135 1.15 -9.23 9.94
N ASP A 136 0.99 -9.52 8.66
CA ASP A 136 1.60 -10.69 8.01
C ASP A 136 2.97 -10.35 7.43
N GLU A 137 4.03 -10.85 8.06
CA GLU A 137 5.42 -10.74 7.57
C GLU A 137 5.57 -11.29 6.15
N ASN A 138 4.90 -12.40 5.82
CA ASN A 138 5.00 -13.04 4.50
C ASN A 138 4.28 -12.25 3.40
N SER A 139 3.39 -11.35 3.80
CA SER A 139 2.69 -10.44 2.89
C SER A 139 3.17 -9.00 3.01
N THR A 140 4.35 -8.79 3.61
CA THR A 140 4.96 -7.47 3.76
C THR A 140 6.08 -7.27 2.74
N PHE A 141 5.95 -6.22 1.93
CA PHE A 141 6.89 -5.93 0.85
C PHE A 141 7.23 -4.46 0.80
N ARG A 142 8.49 -4.13 0.51
CA ARG A 142 8.90 -2.75 0.24
C ARG A 142 8.56 -2.40 -1.21
N ILE A 143 7.97 -1.24 -1.44
CA ILE A 143 7.79 -0.68 -2.78
C ILE A 143 9.01 0.18 -3.10
N SER A 144 9.64 -0.04 -4.27
CA SER A 144 10.74 0.83 -4.69
C SER A 144 10.24 2.17 -5.20
N GLN A 145 11.09 3.19 -5.12
CA GLN A 145 10.86 4.50 -5.73
C GLN A 145 10.51 4.35 -7.23
N GLY A 146 11.27 3.54 -7.98
CA GLY A 146 10.98 3.33 -9.40
C GLY A 146 9.65 2.62 -9.67
N LEU A 147 9.11 1.85 -8.72
CA LEU A 147 7.75 1.31 -8.85
C LEU A 147 6.69 2.37 -8.56
N ILE A 148 6.92 3.29 -7.61
CA ILE A 148 6.04 4.46 -7.40
C ILE A 148 6.00 5.33 -8.66
N ASP A 149 7.15 5.69 -9.24
CA ASP A 149 7.22 6.48 -10.49
C ASP A 149 6.44 5.79 -11.63
N LYS A 150 6.59 4.48 -11.80
CA LYS A 150 5.82 3.72 -12.80
C LYS A 150 4.32 3.79 -12.57
N ILE A 151 3.87 3.70 -11.33
CA ILE A 151 2.44 3.81 -10.98
C ILE A 151 1.96 5.24 -11.27
N GLN A 152 2.76 6.25 -10.96
CA GLN A 152 2.41 7.66 -11.21
C GLN A 152 2.20 7.98 -12.68
N ARG A 153 2.93 7.32 -13.59
CA ARG A 153 2.81 7.46 -15.05
C ARG A 153 1.62 6.72 -15.66
N MET A 154 0.80 6.04 -14.86
CA MET A 154 -0.36 5.28 -15.34
C MET A 154 -1.66 5.88 -14.84
N GLU A 155 -2.69 5.82 -15.68
CA GLU A 155 -4.07 6.00 -15.22
C GLU A 155 -4.48 4.80 -14.36
N TRP A 156 -5.41 5.04 -13.42
CA TRP A 156 -5.88 4.00 -12.51
C TRP A 156 -6.36 2.74 -13.24
N SER A 157 -7.07 2.89 -14.36
CA SER A 157 -7.56 1.74 -15.14
C SER A 157 -6.45 0.89 -15.74
N ASP A 158 -5.38 1.53 -16.20
CA ASP A 158 -4.24 0.86 -16.84
C ASP A 158 -3.41 0.14 -15.79
N PHE A 159 -3.14 0.80 -14.67
CA PHE A 159 -2.49 0.18 -13.52
C PHE A 159 -3.24 -1.08 -13.06
N ILE A 160 -4.56 -0.98 -12.85
CA ILE A 160 -5.39 -2.13 -12.47
C ILE A 160 -5.35 -3.21 -13.56
N GLY A 161 -5.38 -2.86 -14.84
CA GLY A 161 -5.29 -3.80 -15.96
C GLY A 161 -4.00 -4.64 -15.96
N GLU A 162 -2.87 -4.04 -15.59
CA GLU A 162 -1.55 -4.67 -15.56
C GLU A 162 -1.35 -5.62 -14.37
N VAL A 163 -1.81 -5.20 -13.18
CA VAL A 163 -1.53 -5.91 -11.92
C VAL A 163 -2.64 -6.88 -11.51
N LYS A 164 -3.84 -6.78 -12.10
CA LYS A 164 -4.94 -7.68 -11.77
C LYS A 164 -4.67 -9.09 -12.29
N ILE A 165 -4.83 -10.08 -11.41
CA ILE A 165 -4.67 -11.48 -11.75
C ILE A 165 -5.82 -11.87 -12.69
N ARG A 166 -5.48 -12.19 -13.93
CA ARG A 166 -6.44 -12.76 -14.89
C ARG A 166 -6.83 -14.15 -14.39
N GLN A 167 -8.08 -14.32 -13.97
CA GLN A 167 -8.62 -15.66 -13.77
C GLN A 167 -8.54 -16.40 -15.10
N ARG A 168 -7.82 -17.54 -15.13
CA ARG A 168 -7.89 -18.45 -16.28
C ARG A 168 -9.35 -18.88 -16.41
N ARG A 169 -10.04 -18.41 -17.44
CA ARG A 169 -11.30 -19.05 -17.87
C ARG A 169 -10.92 -20.49 -18.22
N ASN A 170 -11.28 -21.44 -17.37
CA ASN A 170 -11.30 -22.84 -17.75
C ASN A 170 -12.31 -22.98 -18.89
N GLN A 171 -11.84 -22.96 -20.14
CA GLN A 171 -12.57 -23.59 -21.24
C GLN A 171 -12.51 -25.11 -21.00
N ARG A 172 -13.39 -25.61 -20.14
CA ARG A 172 -13.73 -27.03 -20.08
C ARG A 172 -15.25 -27.16 -20.07
N ALA A 173 -15.71 -28.06 -20.95
CA ALA A 173 -17.07 -28.55 -21.15
C ALA A 173 -18.00 -27.69 -22.01
N ARG A 174 -17.86 -27.84 -23.33
CA ARG A 174 -18.98 -28.30 -24.15
C ARG A 174 -18.57 -29.66 -24.72
N ARG A 175 -19.05 -30.72 -24.07
CA ARG A 175 -19.27 -32.03 -24.71
C ARG A 175 -20.60 -31.95 -25.42
#